data_AF-A0A969L1D2-F1
#
_entry.id   AF-A0A969L1D2-F1
#
_cell.length_a   1.000
_cell.length_b   1.000
_cell.length_c   1.000
_cell.angle_alpha   90.00
_cell.angle_beta   90.00
_cell.angle_gamma   90.00
#
_symmetry.space_group_name_H-M   'P 1'
#
loop_
_entity.id
_entity.type
_entity.pdbx_description
1 polymer ?
#
loop_
_entity_poly.entity_id
_entity_poly.type
_entity_poly.pdbx_seq_one_letter_code
_entity_poly.pdbx_strand_id
1 'polypeptide(L)'
;MKANQSGKRLDIRVAANIQLGEEIESVLRVMFSAFKQIAVEAEFGRGFSGSRTFRVRLVEPGGRAYLPTAIKIAPAGLIQGEWEAYQTWVEHTISNIAQLKGAPVFPPGSQWGGLHYSLVGAGTFSVQSLSDYSQQATTEDLCWVLESRLFEIIGSNWWLGSWANQTFQMQSDYDLVLPVNLVLKFSPTVAENAEVIEAGDRLPIFSGAAGDIIQLKGFVITKADQKRHELTLNFPPGSQGHTPLSYRVRVVEVPDVAAYPNDRVIESLAGVVIATRHDQLVSQVQQALGEAVDTSASRIGLPTGLEFLLRRG
;
A
#
# COMPACT_ATOMS: atom_id res chain seq x y z
N MET A 1 11.28 -37.97 38.46
CA MET A 1 10.39 -37.49 37.38
C MET A 1 11.25 -36.73 36.37
N LYS A 2 11.48 -37.29 35.18
CA LYS A 2 12.21 -36.60 34.10
C LYS A 2 11.25 -35.65 33.38
N ALA A 3 11.62 -34.39 33.31
CA ALA A 3 10.94 -33.38 32.51
C ALA A 3 11.05 -33.77 31.02
N ASN A 4 9.91 -34.06 30.39
CA ASN A 4 9.82 -34.36 28.96
C ASN A 4 9.55 -33.05 28.21
N GLN A 5 10.56 -32.19 28.08
CA GLN A 5 10.53 -31.04 27.16
C GLN A 5 10.96 -31.51 25.76
N SER A 6 10.08 -32.23 25.08
CA SER A 6 10.13 -32.31 23.61
C SER A 6 9.08 -31.34 23.08
N GLY A 7 9.38 -30.05 23.13
CA GLY A 7 8.55 -29.02 22.50
C GLY A 7 8.41 -29.33 21.02
N LYS A 8 7.22 -29.76 20.58
CA LYS A 8 6.94 -30.03 19.17
C LYS A 8 7.07 -28.72 18.40
N ARG A 9 8.20 -28.55 17.71
CA ARG A 9 8.46 -27.41 16.84
C ARG A 9 7.44 -27.44 15.69
N LEU A 10 6.77 -26.31 15.45
CA LEU A 10 5.86 -26.12 14.32
C LEU A 10 6.56 -26.53 13.01
N ASP A 11 5.97 -27.45 12.26
CA ASP A 11 6.38 -27.83 10.90
C ASP A 11 5.88 -26.75 9.92
N ILE A 12 6.79 -26.05 9.26
CA ILE A 12 6.47 -25.01 8.27
C ILE A 12 6.73 -25.58 6.89
N ARG A 13 5.66 -25.78 6.11
CA ARG A 13 5.75 -26.21 4.71
C ARG A 13 5.48 -25.03 3.81
N VAL A 14 6.28 -24.88 2.77
CA VAL A 14 6.25 -23.70 1.90
C VAL A 14 6.12 -24.16 0.45
N ALA A 15 5.24 -23.51 -0.32
CA ALA A 15 5.15 -23.75 -1.75
C ALA A 15 6.48 -23.41 -2.44
N ALA A 16 6.83 -24.15 -3.50
CA ALA A 16 8.16 -24.09 -4.12
C ALA A 16 8.58 -22.70 -4.63
N ASN A 17 7.63 -21.82 -4.92
CA ASN A 17 7.85 -20.46 -5.42
C ASN A 17 7.90 -19.39 -4.32
N ILE A 18 7.81 -19.77 -3.04
CA ILE A 18 7.82 -18.84 -1.91
C ILE A 18 9.11 -19.03 -1.11
N GLN A 19 9.81 -17.92 -0.87
CA GLN A 19 10.98 -17.89 0.00
C GLN A 19 10.61 -17.19 1.31
N LEU A 20 10.85 -17.85 2.45
CA LEU A 20 10.67 -17.26 3.77
C LEU A 20 12.04 -16.87 4.34
N GLY A 21 12.14 -15.65 4.86
CA GLY A 21 13.27 -15.24 5.69
C GLY A 21 13.11 -15.70 7.14
N GLU A 22 14.19 -15.64 7.91
CA GLU A 22 14.19 -16.04 9.32
C GLU A 22 13.20 -15.23 10.17
N GLU A 23 13.03 -13.94 9.85
CA GLU A 23 12.13 -13.04 10.56
C GLU A 23 10.66 -13.48 10.39
N ILE A 24 10.31 -13.89 9.17
CA ILE A 24 8.97 -14.37 8.84
C ILE A 24 8.72 -15.70 9.51
N GLU A 25 9.67 -16.64 9.45
CA GLU A 25 9.56 -17.90 10.18
C GLU A 25 9.37 -17.70 11.68
N SER A 26 10.11 -16.74 12.27
CA SER A 26 9.99 -16.40 13.69
C SER A 26 8.56 -15.95 14.02
N VAL A 27 7.98 -15.05 13.22
CA VAL A 27 6.58 -14.61 13.37
C VAL A 27 5.61 -15.79 13.26
N LEU A 28 5.77 -16.66 12.25
CA LEU A 28 4.91 -17.84 12.08
C LEU A 28 4.97 -18.80 13.26
N ARG A 29 6.17 -19.06 13.80
CA ARG A 29 6.38 -19.97 14.94
C ARG A 29 5.70 -19.47 16.20
N VAL A 30 5.76 -18.17 16.48
CA VAL A 30 5.07 -17.59 17.63
C VAL A 30 3.57 -17.58 17.40
N MET A 31 3.12 -17.07 16.24
CA MET A 31 1.71 -16.90 15.90
C MET A 31 0.93 -18.22 15.91
N PHE A 32 1.56 -19.32 15.48
CA PHE A 32 0.91 -20.62 15.35
C PHE A 32 1.55 -21.70 16.21
N SER A 33 2.13 -21.33 17.35
CA SER A 33 2.80 -22.23 18.29
C SER A 33 1.92 -23.39 18.80
N ALA A 34 0.59 -23.21 18.81
CA ALA A 34 -0.37 -24.25 19.20
C ALA A 34 -0.64 -25.30 18.11
N PHE A 35 -0.22 -25.04 16.87
CA PHE A 35 -0.46 -25.93 15.73
C PHE A 35 0.73 -26.88 15.51
N LYS A 36 0.43 -28.03 14.91
CA LYS A 36 1.47 -28.99 14.53
C LYS A 36 2.18 -28.56 13.26
N GLN A 37 1.42 -28.04 12.31
CA GLN A 37 1.92 -27.68 10.99
C GLN A 37 1.19 -26.46 10.45
N ILE A 38 1.93 -25.66 9.69
CA ILE A 38 1.42 -24.61 8.80
C ILE A 38 1.91 -24.90 7.38
N ALA A 39 1.01 -24.80 6.41
CA ALA A 39 1.34 -24.80 4.99
C ALA A 39 1.15 -23.38 4.43
N VAL A 40 2.23 -22.77 3.94
CA VAL A 40 2.22 -21.50 3.22
C VAL A 40 2.00 -21.80 1.74
N GLU A 41 0.79 -21.55 1.27
CA GLU A 41 0.32 -22.03 -0.04
C GLU A 41 0.48 -21.00 -1.14
N ALA A 42 0.38 -19.72 -0.80
CA ALA A 42 0.47 -18.62 -1.74
C ALA A 42 0.97 -17.37 -1.02
N GLU A 43 1.66 -16.51 -1.77
CA GLU A 43 1.96 -15.14 -1.36
C GLU A 43 1.12 -14.20 -2.22
N PHE A 44 0.33 -13.36 -1.57
CA PHE A 44 -0.53 -12.37 -2.21
C PHE A 44 0.20 -11.05 -2.34
N GLY A 45 0.32 -10.58 -3.58
CA GLY A 45 0.94 -9.30 -3.89
C GLY A 45 2.45 -9.30 -3.63
N ARG A 46 3.16 -8.57 -4.47
CA ARG A 46 4.55 -8.18 -4.18
C ARG A 46 4.49 -6.85 -3.45
N GLY A 47 4.23 -6.87 -2.14
CA GLY A 47 4.04 -5.66 -1.35
C GLY A 47 5.22 -4.70 -1.46
N PHE A 48 4.91 -3.42 -1.73
CA PHE A 48 5.86 -2.34 -2.02
C PHE A 48 6.44 -1.64 -0.76
N SER A 49 6.15 -2.17 0.43
CA SER A 49 6.47 -1.56 1.75
C SER A 49 7.22 -2.52 2.69
N GLY A 50 7.79 -3.61 2.16
CA GLY A 50 8.36 -4.70 2.97
C GLY A 50 7.32 -5.62 3.61
N SER A 51 6.03 -5.25 3.59
CA SER A 51 4.92 -6.12 4.00
C SER A 51 4.72 -7.26 3.02
N ARG A 52 4.46 -8.46 3.55
CA ARG A 52 4.14 -9.67 2.78
C ARG A 52 2.86 -10.30 3.31
N THR A 53 1.96 -10.65 2.40
CA THR A 53 0.69 -11.28 2.75
C THR A 53 0.67 -12.69 2.22
N PHE A 54 0.26 -13.66 3.03
CA PHE A 54 0.27 -15.08 2.66
C PHE A 54 -1.09 -15.72 2.85
N ARG A 55 -1.42 -16.68 1.99
CA ARG A 55 -2.44 -17.68 2.27
C ARG A 55 -1.79 -18.85 2.98
N VAL A 56 -2.32 -19.19 4.15
CA VAL A 56 -1.82 -20.29 4.95
C VAL A 56 -2.93 -21.24 5.36
N ARG A 57 -2.57 -22.52 5.52
CA ARG A 57 -3.44 -23.56 6.05
C ARG A 57 -2.83 -24.17 7.30
N LEU A 58 -3.60 -24.19 8.38
CA LEU A 58 -3.17 -24.66 9.69
C LEU A 58 -3.62 -26.10 9.91
N VAL A 59 -2.80 -26.90 10.58
CA VAL A 59 -3.11 -28.29 10.94
C VAL A 59 -2.85 -28.51 12.42
N GLU A 60 -3.87 -29.00 13.11
CA GLU A 60 -3.83 -29.32 14.53
C GLU A 60 -2.89 -30.50 14.84
N PRO A 61 -2.44 -30.64 16.10
CA PRO A 61 -1.78 -31.85 16.59
C PRO A 61 -2.51 -33.15 16.28
N GLY A 62 -3.85 -33.13 16.29
CA GLY A 62 -4.72 -34.26 15.93
C GLY A 62 -4.84 -34.54 14.43
N GLY A 63 -4.19 -33.74 13.57
CA GLY A 63 -4.20 -33.93 12.12
C GLY A 63 -5.36 -33.26 11.37
N ARG A 64 -6.29 -32.62 12.09
CA ARG A 64 -7.37 -31.83 11.48
C ARG A 64 -6.80 -30.59 10.81
N ALA A 65 -7.10 -30.41 9.52
CA ALA A 65 -6.75 -29.21 8.78
C ALA A 65 -7.88 -28.16 8.89
N TYR A 66 -7.48 -26.90 9.04
CA TYR A 66 -8.38 -25.75 9.01
C TYR A 66 -8.60 -25.27 7.58
N LEU A 67 -9.66 -24.48 7.38
CA LEU A 67 -9.82 -23.70 6.16
C LEU A 67 -8.65 -22.71 6.00
N PRO A 68 -8.25 -22.38 4.76
CA PRO A 68 -7.23 -21.38 4.51
C PRO A 68 -7.58 -20.04 5.15
N THR A 69 -6.54 -19.33 5.59
CA THR A 69 -6.64 -18.03 6.24
C THR A 69 -5.54 -17.11 5.66
N ALA A 70 -5.70 -15.80 5.78
CA ALA A 70 -4.67 -14.86 5.35
C ALA A 70 -3.86 -14.38 6.55
N ILE A 71 -2.57 -14.18 6.34
CA ILE A 71 -1.70 -13.52 7.31
C ILE A 71 -0.93 -12.41 6.62
N LYS A 72 -0.62 -11.36 7.36
CA LYS A 72 0.23 -10.26 6.90
C LYS A 72 1.40 -10.13 7.85
N ILE A 73 2.61 -10.05 7.31
CA ILE A 73 3.86 -9.96 8.07
C ILE A 73 4.65 -8.76 7.53
N ALA A 74 5.04 -7.86 8.42
CA ALA A 74 5.69 -6.60 8.08
C ALA A 74 6.56 -6.12 9.27
N PRO A 75 7.40 -5.08 9.08
CA PRO A 75 8.02 -4.37 10.19
C PRO A 75 7.02 -4.00 11.28
N ALA A 76 7.42 -4.09 12.54
CA ALA A 76 6.53 -4.04 13.70
C ALA A 76 5.70 -2.74 13.75
N GLY A 77 6.30 -1.59 13.41
CA GLY A 77 5.60 -0.31 13.35
C GLY A 77 4.43 -0.30 12.35
N LEU A 78 4.59 -0.95 11.19
CA LEU A 78 3.51 -1.06 10.20
C LEU A 78 2.36 -1.95 10.68
N ILE A 79 2.71 -3.05 11.36
CA ILE A 79 1.71 -3.96 11.96
C ILE A 79 0.94 -3.27 13.08
N GLN A 80 1.64 -2.50 13.91
CA GLN A 80 1.02 -1.73 14.98
C GLN A 80 0.07 -0.66 14.43
N GLY A 81 0.53 0.13 13.45
CA GLY A 81 -0.33 1.15 12.82
C GLY A 81 -1.55 0.55 12.12
N GLU A 82 -1.41 -0.60 11.47
CA GLU A 82 -2.54 -1.31 10.86
C GLU A 82 -3.51 -1.87 11.91
N TRP A 83 -3.00 -2.36 13.04
CA TRP A 83 -3.83 -2.79 14.16
C TRP A 83 -4.64 -1.64 14.75
N GLU A 84 -4.01 -0.50 14.99
CA GLU A 84 -4.68 0.71 15.50
C GLU A 84 -5.74 1.22 14.51
N ALA A 85 -5.42 1.25 13.22
CA ALA A 85 -6.37 1.61 12.18
C ALA A 85 -7.55 0.63 12.11
N TYR A 86 -7.29 -0.66 12.29
CA TYR A 86 -8.33 -1.69 12.34
C TYR A 86 -9.30 -1.44 13.49
N GLN A 87 -8.78 -1.27 14.72
CA GLN A 87 -9.61 -1.03 15.90
C GLN A 87 -10.41 0.27 15.79
N THR A 88 -9.81 1.32 15.22
CA THR A 88 -10.44 2.63 15.12
C THR A 88 -11.53 2.67 14.05
N TRP A 89 -11.26 2.08 12.87
CA TRP A 89 -12.08 2.33 11.68
C TRP A 89 -12.76 1.08 11.09
N VAL A 90 -12.22 -0.11 11.32
CA VAL A 90 -12.63 -1.33 10.60
C VAL A 90 -13.49 -2.25 11.45
N GLU A 91 -13.12 -2.45 12.72
CA GLU A 91 -13.77 -3.41 13.63
C GLU A 91 -15.27 -3.15 13.79
N HIS A 92 -15.69 -1.88 13.77
CA HIS A 92 -17.09 -1.49 13.94
C HIS A 92 -17.84 -1.24 12.62
N THR A 93 -17.13 -1.22 11.49
CA THR A 93 -17.67 -0.74 10.21
C THR A 93 -17.83 -1.86 9.18
N ILE A 94 -16.86 -2.78 9.07
CA ILE A 94 -16.86 -3.84 8.05
C ILE A 94 -16.43 -5.22 8.62
N SER A 95 -16.83 -5.49 9.87
CA SER A 95 -16.41 -6.65 10.68
C SER A 95 -16.59 -8.02 10.00
N ASN A 96 -17.55 -8.15 9.08
CA ASN A 96 -17.85 -9.43 8.43
C ASN A 96 -16.93 -9.77 7.23
N ILE A 97 -16.07 -8.84 6.79
CA ILE A 97 -15.32 -9.00 5.53
C ILE A 97 -13.81 -9.08 5.76
N ALA A 98 -13.27 -8.38 6.76
CA ALA A 98 -11.83 -8.32 7.00
C ALA A 98 -11.50 -8.54 8.48
N GLN A 99 -12.08 -9.58 9.10
CA GLN A 99 -11.93 -9.80 10.53
C GLN A 99 -10.51 -10.24 10.90
N LEU A 100 -9.93 -9.57 11.89
CA LEU A 100 -8.70 -10.02 12.54
C LEU A 100 -8.99 -11.11 13.58
N LYS A 101 -8.16 -12.14 13.60
CA LYS A 101 -8.20 -13.26 14.54
C LYS A 101 -7.18 -13.03 15.64
N GLY A 102 -7.56 -12.20 16.60
CA GLY A 102 -6.76 -11.87 17.78
C GLY A 102 -5.83 -10.67 17.56
N ALA A 103 -5.05 -10.36 18.60
CA ALA A 103 -4.09 -9.27 18.61
C ALA A 103 -2.88 -9.55 17.68
N PRO A 104 -2.17 -8.50 17.23
CA PRO A 104 -0.92 -8.66 16.50
C PRO A 104 0.11 -9.48 17.30
N VAL A 105 0.94 -10.22 16.58
CA VAL A 105 2.01 -11.05 17.15
C VAL A 105 3.36 -10.42 16.86
N PHE A 106 4.15 -10.21 17.91
CA PHE A 106 5.52 -9.71 17.83
C PHE A 106 6.47 -10.69 18.53
N PRO A 107 7.30 -11.45 17.79
CA PRO A 107 8.29 -12.33 18.40
C PRO A 107 9.29 -11.54 19.26
N PRO A 108 9.72 -12.07 20.42
CA PRO A 108 10.70 -11.40 21.27
C PRO A 108 12.00 -11.07 20.51
N GLY A 109 12.44 -9.82 20.58
CA GLY A 109 13.65 -9.34 19.90
C GLY A 109 13.52 -9.16 18.38
N SER A 110 12.36 -9.42 17.80
CA SER A 110 12.11 -9.21 16.37
C SER A 110 11.65 -7.78 16.08
N GLN A 111 12.13 -7.22 14.97
CA GLN A 111 11.61 -5.96 14.40
C GLN A 111 10.41 -6.17 13.47
N TRP A 112 9.89 -7.40 13.41
CA TRP A 112 8.77 -7.80 12.56
C TRP A 112 7.59 -8.27 13.42
N GLY A 113 6.39 -7.98 12.95
CA GLY A 113 5.15 -8.49 13.53
C GLY A 113 4.29 -9.19 12.48
N GLY A 114 3.16 -9.74 12.92
CA GLY A 114 2.16 -10.27 12.02
C GLY A 114 0.72 -10.11 12.49
N LEU A 115 -0.17 -10.02 11.52
CA LEU A 115 -1.63 -10.00 11.67
C LEU A 115 -2.24 -11.25 11.01
N HIS A 116 -3.32 -11.74 11.60
CA HIS A 116 -4.03 -12.94 11.14
C HIS A 116 -5.47 -12.57 10.79
N TYR A 117 -5.86 -12.76 9.53
CA TYR A 117 -7.19 -12.43 9.01
C TYR A 117 -8.00 -13.69 8.71
N SER A 118 -9.30 -13.63 8.97
CA SER A 118 -10.26 -14.57 8.38
C SER A 118 -10.40 -14.32 6.88
N LEU A 119 -10.56 -15.39 6.09
CA LEU A 119 -10.95 -15.27 4.68
C LEU A 119 -12.46 -15.44 4.54
N VAL A 120 -13.08 -14.51 3.83
CA VAL A 120 -14.50 -14.57 3.47
C VAL A 120 -14.72 -15.69 2.45
N GLY A 121 -15.86 -16.35 2.54
CA GLY A 121 -16.25 -17.41 1.60
C GLY A 121 -15.94 -18.83 2.08
N ALA A 122 -15.49 -19.01 3.34
CA ALA A 122 -15.39 -20.31 4.03
C ALA A 122 -14.69 -21.44 3.23
N GLY A 123 -13.74 -21.09 2.37
CA GLY A 123 -13.02 -22.04 1.50
C GLY A 123 -13.83 -22.61 0.33
N THR A 124 -15.04 -22.10 0.08
CA THR A 124 -15.87 -22.46 -1.08
C THR A 124 -15.28 -21.96 -2.39
N PHE A 125 -14.49 -20.89 -2.35
CA PHE A 125 -13.91 -20.24 -3.51
C PHE A 125 -12.38 -20.18 -3.43
N SER A 126 -11.72 -20.20 -4.58
CA SER A 126 -10.29 -19.92 -4.67
C SER A 126 -10.03 -18.46 -4.30
N VAL A 127 -9.10 -18.25 -3.37
CA VAL A 127 -8.72 -16.90 -2.94
C VAL A 127 -7.64 -16.37 -3.87
N GLN A 128 -7.88 -15.21 -4.47
CA GLN A 128 -6.99 -14.50 -5.39
C GLN A 128 -6.87 -13.03 -4.95
N SER A 129 -5.72 -12.40 -5.22
CA SER A 129 -5.56 -10.97 -4.99
C SER A 129 -6.30 -10.17 -6.06
N LEU A 130 -6.87 -9.02 -5.70
CA LEU A 130 -7.54 -8.15 -6.68
C LEU A 130 -6.59 -7.71 -7.81
N SER A 131 -5.31 -7.51 -7.49
CA SER A 131 -4.27 -7.16 -8.48
C SER A 131 -4.02 -8.27 -9.50
N ASP A 132 -3.96 -9.53 -9.06
CA ASP A 132 -3.76 -10.65 -9.99
C ASP A 132 -5.03 -10.87 -10.81
N TYR A 133 -6.20 -10.69 -10.18
CA TYR A 133 -7.49 -10.79 -10.86
C TYR A 133 -7.63 -9.73 -11.95
N SER A 134 -7.30 -8.47 -11.66
CA SER A 134 -7.43 -7.37 -12.63
C SER A 134 -6.51 -7.50 -13.85
N GLN A 135 -5.43 -8.28 -13.76
CA GLN A 135 -4.54 -8.54 -14.90
C GLN A 135 -5.11 -9.57 -15.88
N GLN A 136 -6.10 -10.36 -15.44
CA GLN A 136 -6.66 -11.48 -16.21
C GLN A 136 -8.15 -11.27 -16.54
N ALA A 137 -8.85 -10.50 -15.70
CA ALA A 137 -10.27 -10.23 -15.84
C ALA A 137 -10.56 -9.34 -17.05
N THR A 138 -11.73 -9.53 -17.65
CA THR A 138 -12.26 -8.56 -18.60
C THR A 138 -12.66 -7.27 -17.88
N THR A 139 -12.75 -6.17 -18.62
CA THR A 139 -13.26 -4.90 -18.05
C THR A 139 -14.66 -5.05 -17.47
N GLU A 140 -15.53 -5.82 -18.14
CA GLU A 140 -16.91 -6.06 -17.68
C GLU A 140 -16.93 -6.82 -16.35
N ASP A 141 -16.16 -7.91 -16.25
CA ASP A 141 -16.06 -8.67 -14.99
C ASP A 141 -15.49 -7.81 -13.86
N LEU A 142 -14.47 -7.00 -14.15
CA LEU A 142 -13.87 -6.10 -13.16
C LEU A 142 -14.88 -5.06 -12.68
N CYS A 143 -15.62 -4.43 -13.59
CA CYS A 143 -16.68 -3.48 -13.22
C CYS A 143 -17.75 -4.15 -12.36
N TRP A 144 -18.20 -5.36 -12.73
CA TRP A 144 -19.19 -6.10 -11.94
C TRP A 144 -18.67 -6.43 -10.54
N VAL A 145 -17.42 -6.88 -10.38
CA VAL A 145 -16.82 -7.15 -9.07
C VAL A 145 -16.72 -5.87 -8.24
N LEU A 146 -16.31 -4.76 -8.85
CA LEU A 146 -16.20 -3.48 -8.14
C LEU A 146 -17.58 -2.97 -7.71
N GLU A 147 -18.51 -2.83 -8.65
CA GLU A 147 -19.81 -2.21 -8.42
C GLU A 147 -20.74 -3.11 -7.61
N SER A 148 -20.94 -4.36 -8.05
CA SER A 148 -21.94 -5.26 -7.48
C SER A 148 -21.45 -6.08 -6.29
N ARG A 149 -20.15 -6.01 -5.94
CA ARG A 149 -19.61 -6.73 -4.77
C ARG A 149 -18.87 -5.79 -3.84
N LEU A 150 -17.75 -5.23 -4.29
CA LEU A 150 -16.86 -4.47 -3.41
C LEU A 150 -17.55 -3.20 -2.88
N PHE A 151 -18.17 -2.43 -3.75
CA PHE A 151 -18.84 -1.18 -3.40
C PHE A 151 -20.16 -1.40 -2.67
N GLU A 152 -20.91 -2.47 -2.94
CA GLU A 152 -22.09 -2.78 -2.09
C GLU A 152 -21.68 -3.09 -0.65
N ILE A 153 -20.63 -3.91 -0.50
CA ILE A 153 -20.13 -4.38 0.78
C ILE A 153 -19.46 -3.26 1.59
N ILE A 154 -18.64 -2.43 0.93
CA ILE A 154 -17.88 -1.36 1.58
C ILE A 154 -18.68 -0.04 1.58
N GLY A 155 -19.39 0.27 0.50
CA GLY A 155 -20.17 1.50 0.29
C GLY A 155 -21.15 1.84 1.40
N SER A 156 -21.97 0.85 1.77
CA SER A 156 -23.06 1.01 2.73
C SER A 156 -22.58 1.39 4.14
N ASN A 157 -21.42 0.88 4.59
CA ASN A 157 -20.92 1.11 5.94
C ASN A 157 -19.72 2.09 6.01
N TRP A 158 -18.85 2.07 5.00
CA TRP A 158 -17.62 2.87 5.01
C TRP A 158 -17.82 4.28 4.46
N TRP A 159 -18.58 4.45 3.37
CA TRP A 159 -18.65 5.74 2.66
C TRP A 159 -19.70 6.68 3.26
N LEU A 160 -20.85 6.15 3.69
CA LEU A 160 -21.96 6.95 4.20
C LEU A 160 -21.77 7.45 5.64
N GLY A 161 -21.02 6.71 6.48
CA GLY A 161 -20.72 7.11 7.87
C GLY A 161 -19.53 8.07 7.99
N SER A 162 -18.52 7.92 7.12
CA SER A 162 -17.27 8.70 7.20
C SER A 162 -17.39 10.13 6.69
N TRP A 163 -18.22 10.36 5.66
CA TRP A 163 -18.34 11.67 5.01
C TRP A 163 -19.18 12.70 5.77
N ALA A 164 -20.08 12.27 6.67
CA ALA A 164 -20.88 13.22 7.44
C ALA A 164 -20.02 14.13 8.35
N ASN A 165 -18.81 13.68 8.72
CA ASN A 165 -17.87 14.42 9.58
C ASN A 165 -16.53 14.75 8.91
N GLN A 166 -16.25 14.25 7.70
CA GLN A 166 -15.07 14.62 6.93
C GLN A 166 -15.42 15.76 5.99
N THR A 167 -14.82 16.92 6.20
CA THR A 167 -14.82 17.97 5.18
C THR A 167 -13.96 17.48 4.02
N PHE A 168 -14.59 16.89 2.99
CA PHE A 168 -13.90 16.47 1.76
C PHE A 168 -13.00 17.60 1.27
N GLN A 169 -11.70 17.36 1.27
CA GLN A 169 -10.70 18.33 0.86
C GLN A 169 -10.23 17.93 -0.53
N MET A 170 -10.85 18.55 -1.53
CA MET A 170 -10.65 18.23 -2.95
C MET A 170 -9.17 18.13 -3.34
N GLN A 171 -8.27 18.90 -2.71
CA GLN A 171 -6.87 18.84 -3.06
C GLN A 171 -6.12 17.65 -2.43
N SER A 172 -6.22 17.45 -1.11
CA SER A 172 -5.52 16.36 -0.44
C SER A 172 -6.08 14.99 -0.78
N ASP A 173 -7.41 14.89 -0.95
CA ASP A 173 -8.07 13.61 -1.21
C ASP A 173 -7.80 13.12 -2.65
N TYR A 174 -7.78 14.03 -3.63
CA TYR A 174 -7.42 13.67 -5.01
C TYR A 174 -5.92 13.37 -5.16
N ASP A 175 -5.05 14.01 -4.40
CA ASP A 175 -3.61 13.75 -4.44
C ASP A 175 -3.25 12.30 -4.10
N LEU A 176 -4.10 11.58 -3.38
CA LEU A 176 -3.92 10.15 -3.10
C LEU A 176 -4.09 9.28 -4.35
N VAL A 177 -5.00 9.66 -5.25
CA VAL A 177 -5.35 8.90 -6.45
C VAL A 177 -4.65 9.40 -7.72
N LEU A 178 -4.21 10.65 -7.75
CA LEU A 178 -3.44 11.22 -8.84
C LEU A 178 -1.96 10.77 -8.78
N PRO A 179 -1.23 10.83 -9.92
CA PRO A 179 0.23 10.73 -9.91
C PRO A 179 0.86 11.74 -8.94
N VAL A 180 2.05 11.42 -8.44
CA VAL A 180 2.80 12.31 -7.53
C VAL A 180 3.05 13.67 -8.19
N ASN A 181 3.10 14.74 -7.40
CA ASN A 181 3.34 16.10 -7.87
C ASN A 181 4.68 16.21 -8.62
N LEU A 182 5.71 15.55 -8.11
CA LEU A 182 7.05 15.51 -8.70
C LEU A 182 7.66 14.11 -8.60
N VAL A 183 8.43 13.74 -9.62
CA VAL A 183 9.35 12.61 -9.61
C VAL A 183 10.76 13.16 -9.70
N LEU A 184 11.62 12.83 -8.73
CA LEU A 184 13.00 13.27 -8.63
C LEU A 184 13.95 12.10 -8.76
N LYS A 185 15.08 12.31 -9.43
CA LYS A 185 16.28 11.48 -9.31
C LYS A 185 17.04 11.92 -8.07
N PHE A 186 17.36 11.01 -7.16
CA PHE A 186 18.16 11.34 -5.97
C PHE A 186 19.48 12.02 -6.34
N SER A 187 19.81 13.11 -5.64
CA SER A 187 21.11 13.78 -5.74
C SER A 187 21.77 13.85 -4.36
N PRO A 188 23.00 13.35 -4.18
CA PRO A 188 23.69 13.41 -2.90
C PRO A 188 24.16 14.83 -2.54
N THR A 189 24.23 15.73 -3.54
CA THR A 189 24.68 17.10 -3.38
C THR A 189 23.57 18.08 -3.70
N VAL A 190 23.40 19.08 -2.84
CA VAL A 190 22.53 20.23 -3.08
C VAL A 190 23.32 21.22 -3.94
N ALA A 191 22.81 21.55 -5.13
CA ALA A 191 23.41 22.59 -5.95
C ALA A 191 23.11 23.99 -5.37
N GLU A 192 24.01 24.96 -5.53
CA GLU A 192 23.81 26.33 -5.03
C GLU A 192 22.56 27.01 -5.61
N ASN A 193 22.17 26.63 -6.83
CA ASN A 193 20.99 27.14 -7.54
C ASN A 193 19.74 26.25 -7.37
N ALA A 194 19.74 25.32 -6.41
CA ALA A 194 18.59 24.46 -6.19
C ALA A 194 17.38 25.25 -5.67
N GLU A 195 16.22 25.07 -6.30
CA GLU A 195 14.96 25.62 -5.79
C GLU A 195 14.58 24.88 -4.52
N VAL A 196 14.28 25.62 -3.45
CA VAL A 196 13.90 25.02 -2.17
C VAL A 196 12.38 24.91 -2.09
N ILE A 197 11.89 23.68 -1.97
CA ILE A 197 10.50 23.40 -1.64
C ILE A 197 10.44 22.99 -0.17
N GLU A 198 9.82 23.83 0.65
CA GLU A 198 9.66 23.59 2.08
C GLU A 198 8.21 23.21 2.38
N ALA A 199 8.03 22.16 3.19
CA ALA A 199 6.72 21.79 3.69
C ALA A 199 6.21 22.84 4.67
N GLY A 200 4.95 23.26 4.52
CA GLY A 200 4.33 24.25 5.38
C GLY A 200 2.83 24.35 5.16
N ASP A 201 2.24 25.46 5.63
CA ASP A 201 0.79 25.68 5.62
C ASP A 201 0.25 26.14 4.25
N ARG A 202 1.06 26.11 3.20
CA ARG A 202 0.66 26.46 1.82
C ARG A 202 1.29 25.52 0.82
N LEU A 203 0.55 25.20 -0.24
CA LEU A 203 1.08 24.40 -1.32
C LEU A 203 2.15 25.17 -2.09
N PRO A 204 3.25 24.50 -2.46
CA PRO A 204 4.30 25.13 -3.20
C PRO A 204 3.83 25.36 -4.64
N ILE A 205 4.13 26.55 -5.16
CA ILE A 205 3.96 26.86 -6.57
C ILE A 205 5.29 26.52 -7.22
N PHE A 206 5.40 25.31 -7.76
CA PHE A 206 6.57 24.90 -8.53
C PHE A 206 6.30 25.13 -10.03
N SER A 207 7.12 25.96 -10.66
CA SER A 207 7.03 26.27 -12.09
C SER A 207 8.20 25.73 -12.91
N GLY A 208 9.03 24.87 -12.31
CA GLY A 208 10.15 24.25 -12.99
C GLY A 208 9.76 23.09 -13.91
N ALA A 209 10.75 22.57 -14.63
CA ALA A 209 10.63 21.50 -15.61
C ALA A 209 11.58 20.34 -15.28
N ALA A 210 11.49 19.27 -16.07
CA ALA A 210 12.47 18.19 -16.01
C ALA A 210 13.90 18.74 -16.24
N GLY A 211 14.84 18.30 -15.41
CA GLY A 211 16.22 18.77 -15.37
C GLY A 211 16.51 19.78 -14.26
N ASP A 212 15.49 20.42 -13.68
CA ASP A 212 15.70 21.37 -12.59
C ASP A 212 16.14 20.67 -11.31
N ILE A 213 16.98 21.33 -10.53
CA ILE A 213 17.48 20.80 -9.25
C ILE A 213 16.66 21.40 -8.13
N ILE A 214 16.11 20.55 -7.27
CA ILE A 214 15.32 20.99 -6.12
C ILE A 214 15.83 20.39 -4.82
N GLN A 215 15.60 21.13 -3.74
CA GLN A 215 15.84 20.72 -2.37
C GLN A 215 14.51 20.69 -1.61
N LEU A 216 14.11 19.51 -1.14
CA LEU A 216 12.97 19.30 -0.27
C LEU A 216 13.39 19.52 1.19
N LYS A 217 12.55 20.18 1.99
CA LYS A 217 12.74 20.34 3.45
C LYS A 217 11.44 20.14 4.22
N GLY A 218 11.49 19.48 5.37
CA GLY A 218 10.34 19.31 6.26
C GLY A 218 9.27 18.32 5.77
N PHE A 219 9.55 17.57 4.70
CA PHE A 219 8.64 16.54 4.20
C PHE A 219 8.67 15.29 5.10
N VAL A 220 7.54 14.58 5.17
CA VAL A 220 7.46 13.27 5.83
C VAL A 220 7.59 12.14 4.81
N ILE A 221 8.35 11.10 5.15
CA ILE A 221 8.43 9.88 4.33
C ILE A 221 7.15 9.07 4.53
N THR A 222 6.31 9.00 3.51
CA THR A 222 5.06 8.22 3.56
C THR A 222 5.24 6.79 3.07
N LYS A 223 6.30 6.53 2.28
CA LYS A 223 6.62 5.20 1.78
C LYS A 223 8.11 5.08 1.45
N ALA A 224 8.73 4.00 1.91
CA ALA A 224 10.07 3.58 1.52
C ALA A 224 10.02 2.21 0.81
N ASP A 225 10.42 2.16 -0.46
CA ASP A 225 10.46 0.94 -1.28
C ASP A 225 11.91 0.51 -1.54
N GLN A 226 12.38 -0.46 -0.75
CA GLN A 226 13.74 -0.97 -0.83
C GLN A 226 14.03 -1.70 -2.15
N LYS A 227 13.03 -2.34 -2.77
CA LYS A 227 13.24 -3.12 -4.00
C LYS A 227 13.38 -2.23 -5.22
N ARG A 228 12.63 -1.13 -5.24
CA ARG A 228 12.67 -0.15 -6.33
C ARG A 228 13.70 0.95 -6.12
N HIS A 229 14.31 1.00 -4.93
CA HIS A 229 15.17 2.12 -4.52
C HIS A 229 14.42 3.46 -4.60
N GLU A 230 13.18 3.49 -4.07
CA GLU A 230 12.28 4.65 -4.15
C GLU A 230 11.82 5.12 -2.77
N LEU A 231 11.64 6.43 -2.61
CA LEU A 231 10.93 7.05 -1.50
C LEU A 231 9.71 7.81 -2.04
N THR A 232 8.60 7.80 -1.30
CA THR A 232 7.51 8.74 -1.50
C THR A 232 7.38 9.62 -0.28
N LEU A 233 7.48 10.92 -0.48
CA LEU A 233 7.38 11.94 0.53
C LEU A 233 6.07 12.69 0.38
N ASN A 234 5.57 13.26 1.47
CA ASN A 234 4.43 14.16 1.47
C ASN A 234 4.65 15.30 2.48
N PHE A 235 3.75 16.27 2.49
CA PHE A 235 3.66 17.22 3.59
C PHE A 235 3.31 16.49 4.90
N PRO A 236 3.82 16.97 6.05
CA PRO A 236 3.46 16.40 7.33
C PRO A 236 1.94 16.55 7.57
N PRO A 237 1.32 15.62 8.29
CA PRO A 237 -0.08 15.75 8.66
C PRO A 237 -0.28 17.07 9.42
N GLY A 238 -1.34 17.81 9.08
CA GLY A 238 -1.62 19.10 9.69
C GLY A 238 -1.79 19.01 11.22
N SER A 239 -1.31 20.02 11.93
CA SER A 239 -1.60 20.23 13.35
C SER A 239 -3.11 20.38 13.57
N GLN A 240 -3.62 20.00 14.75
CA GLN A 240 -5.06 20.07 15.03
C GLN A 240 -5.63 21.46 14.71
N GLY A 241 -6.59 21.50 13.78
CA GLY A 241 -7.28 22.72 13.34
C GLY A 241 -6.80 23.31 12.00
N HIS A 242 -5.83 22.70 11.31
CA HIS A 242 -5.42 23.11 9.96
C HIS A 242 -5.74 22.04 8.92
N THR A 243 -6.14 22.49 7.73
CA THR A 243 -6.43 21.63 6.59
C THR A 243 -5.16 20.86 6.20
N PRO A 244 -5.18 19.51 6.16
CA PRO A 244 -4.01 18.75 5.73
C PRO A 244 -3.75 19.05 4.26
N LEU A 245 -2.60 19.66 3.97
CA LEU A 245 -2.14 19.84 2.61
C LEU A 245 -1.42 18.57 2.15
N SER A 246 -1.55 18.26 0.87
CA SER A 246 -0.81 17.17 0.24
C SER A 246 0.04 17.73 -0.89
N TYR A 247 1.30 17.33 -0.90
CA TYR A 247 2.23 17.54 -1.99
C TYR A 247 3.17 16.34 -2.05
N ARG A 248 2.82 15.38 -2.90
CA ARG A 248 3.50 14.09 -2.98
C ARG A 248 4.70 14.18 -3.91
N VAL A 249 5.86 13.74 -3.43
CA VAL A 249 7.10 13.68 -4.22
C VAL A 249 7.63 12.27 -4.21
N ARG A 250 7.92 11.70 -5.37
CA ARG A 250 8.64 10.42 -5.48
C ARG A 250 10.11 10.69 -5.76
N VAL A 251 11.00 10.09 -4.99
CA VAL A 251 12.44 10.12 -5.22
C VAL A 251 12.86 8.72 -5.64
N VAL A 252 13.50 8.60 -6.80
CA VAL A 252 13.98 7.33 -7.36
C VAL A 252 15.51 7.24 -7.28
N GLU A 253 16.04 6.03 -7.45
CA GLU A 253 17.47 5.73 -7.40
C GLU A 253 18.11 6.11 -6.05
N VAL A 254 17.39 5.91 -4.95
CA VAL A 254 17.89 6.20 -3.60
C VAL A 254 18.88 5.10 -3.17
N PRO A 255 20.16 5.43 -2.88
CA PRO A 255 21.19 4.43 -2.62
C PRO A 255 20.93 3.56 -1.39
N ASP A 256 20.48 4.18 -0.28
CA ASP A 256 20.16 3.49 0.96
C ASP A 256 18.77 3.90 1.45
N VAL A 257 17.75 3.19 0.98
CA VAL A 257 16.36 3.39 1.39
C VAL A 257 16.15 3.04 2.87
N ALA A 258 16.94 2.14 3.45
CA ALA A 258 16.76 1.71 4.83
C ALA A 258 17.09 2.81 5.86
N ALA A 259 17.89 3.80 5.48
CA ALA A 259 18.16 5.00 6.27
C ALA A 259 16.94 5.93 6.44
N TYR A 260 15.87 5.72 5.66
CA TYR A 260 14.68 6.57 5.59
C TYR A 260 13.43 5.80 6.04
N PRO A 261 13.20 5.64 7.35
CA PRO A 261 12.00 4.99 7.86
C PRO A 261 10.75 5.82 7.54
N ASN A 262 9.62 5.13 7.35
CA ASN A 262 8.32 5.79 7.19
C ASN A 262 7.99 6.67 8.41
N ASP A 263 7.15 7.67 8.18
CA ASP A 263 6.65 8.65 9.15
C ASP A 263 7.72 9.56 9.77
N ARG A 264 8.96 9.48 9.27
CA ARG A 264 10.04 10.39 9.65
C ARG A 264 10.00 11.65 8.78
N VAL A 265 10.09 12.80 9.45
CA VAL A 265 10.32 14.10 8.79
C VAL A 265 11.79 14.21 8.39
N ILE A 266 12.04 14.52 7.13
CA ILE A 266 13.39 14.79 6.63
C ILE A 266 13.78 16.25 6.87
N GLU A 267 15.01 16.47 7.33
CA GLU A 267 15.57 17.81 7.41
C GLU A 267 15.81 18.37 6.01
N SER A 268 16.42 17.56 5.14
CA SER A 268 16.60 17.90 3.73
C SER A 268 16.84 16.70 2.84
N LEU A 269 16.38 16.77 1.59
CA LEU A 269 16.71 15.84 0.52
C LEU A 269 16.75 16.59 -0.81
N ALA A 270 17.78 16.38 -1.63
CA ALA A 270 17.89 16.98 -2.95
C ALA A 270 17.68 15.97 -4.08
N GLY A 271 17.23 16.48 -5.22
CA GLY A 271 17.07 15.68 -6.43
C GLY A 271 16.88 16.52 -7.68
N VAL A 272 17.07 15.86 -8.82
CA VAL A 272 16.82 16.45 -10.14
C VAL A 272 15.42 16.05 -10.59
N VAL A 273 14.59 17.00 -11.00
CA VAL A 273 13.25 16.73 -11.50
C VAL A 273 13.34 15.87 -12.76
N ILE A 274 12.70 14.70 -12.74
CA ILE A 274 12.54 13.82 -13.89
C ILE A 274 11.22 14.13 -14.60
N ALA A 275 10.16 14.33 -13.82
CA ALA A 275 8.82 14.60 -14.34
C ALA A 275 7.97 15.34 -13.32
N THR A 276 7.11 16.21 -13.80
CA THR A 276 6.01 16.80 -13.03
C THR A 276 4.76 15.92 -13.10
N ARG A 277 3.74 16.20 -12.27
CA ARG A 277 2.42 15.58 -12.41
C ARG A 277 1.83 15.81 -13.80
N HIS A 278 2.00 17.00 -14.34
CA HIS A 278 1.49 17.32 -15.67
C HIS A 278 2.10 16.40 -16.72
N ASP A 279 3.44 16.24 -16.71
CA ASP A 279 4.14 15.35 -17.63
C ASP A 279 3.65 13.90 -17.51
N GLN A 280 3.46 13.42 -16.28
CA GLN A 280 2.95 12.07 -16.01
C GLN A 280 1.53 11.87 -16.56
N LEU A 281 0.62 12.83 -16.33
CA LEU A 281 -0.75 12.76 -16.82
C LEU A 281 -0.80 12.80 -18.35
N VAL A 282 -0.05 13.72 -18.98
CA VAL A 282 0.05 13.80 -20.44
C VAL A 282 0.57 12.47 -21.01
N SER A 283 1.63 11.92 -20.43
CA SER A 283 2.19 10.63 -20.86
C SER A 283 1.17 9.48 -20.73
N GLN A 284 0.40 9.42 -19.65
CA GLN A 284 -0.65 8.40 -19.46
C GLN A 284 -1.77 8.52 -20.49
N VAL A 285 -2.23 9.75 -20.77
CA VAL A 285 -3.27 9.96 -21.79
C VAL A 285 -2.75 9.58 -23.17
N GLN A 286 -1.54 9.99 -23.53
CA GLN A 286 -0.91 9.62 -24.80
C GLN A 286 -0.78 8.10 -24.94
N GLN A 287 -0.36 7.41 -23.88
CA GLN A 287 -0.27 5.95 -23.87
C GLN A 287 -1.65 5.28 -24.05
N ALA A 288 -2.68 5.81 -23.41
CA ALA A 288 -4.04 5.26 -23.50
C ALA A 288 -4.69 5.49 -24.86
N LEU A 289 -4.46 6.65 -25.49
CA LEU A 289 -5.05 7.00 -26.78
C LEU A 289 -4.19 6.57 -27.98
N GLY A 290 -2.92 6.23 -27.76
CA GLY A 290 -1.99 5.82 -28.81
C GLY A 290 -1.49 6.95 -29.71
N GLU A 291 -1.87 8.20 -29.41
CA GLU A 291 -1.53 9.39 -30.20
C GLU A 291 -1.15 10.57 -29.29
N ALA A 292 -0.42 11.54 -29.85
CA ALA A 292 -0.09 12.78 -29.17
C ALA A 292 -1.37 13.60 -28.94
N VAL A 293 -1.69 13.89 -27.68
CA VAL A 293 -2.86 14.69 -27.30
C VAL A 293 -2.45 16.14 -27.12
N ASP A 294 -3.10 17.03 -27.88
CA ASP A 294 -3.02 18.46 -27.63
C ASP A 294 -3.90 18.83 -26.44
N THR A 295 -3.27 19.02 -25.27
CA THR A 295 -3.97 19.43 -24.05
C THR A 295 -4.45 20.87 -24.07
N SER A 296 -4.05 21.67 -25.06
CA SER A 296 -4.56 23.03 -25.28
C SER A 296 -5.79 23.07 -26.17
N ALA A 297 -6.11 21.95 -26.84
CA ALA A 297 -7.30 21.85 -27.67
C ALA A 297 -8.57 21.89 -26.81
N SER A 298 -9.60 22.59 -27.30
CA SER A 298 -10.92 22.64 -26.63
C SER A 298 -11.69 21.31 -26.72
N ARG A 299 -11.21 20.35 -27.51
CA ARG A 299 -11.79 19.02 -27.70
C ARG A 299 -10.68 17.99 -27.92
N ILE A 300 -10.80 16.85 -27.26
CA ILE A 300 -9.96 15.68 -27.49
C ILE A 300 -10.77 14.69 -28.33
N GLY A 301 -10.24 14.30 -29.49
CA GLY A 301 -10.81 13.22 -30.28
C GLY A 301 -10.51 11.89 -29.61
N LEU A 302 -11.54 11.09 -29.31
CA LEU A 302 -11.32 9.72 -28.86
C LEU A 302 -11.05 8.83 -30.09
N PRO A 303 -10.04 7.93 -30.03
CA PRO A 303 -9.85 6.92 -31.06
C PRO A 303 -11.15 6.16 -31.32
N THR A 304 -11.46 5.94 -32.59
CA THR A 304 -12.65 5.20 -33.04
C THR A 304 -12.68 3.82 -32.37
N GLY A 305 -13.62 3.60 -31.44
CA GLY A 305 -13.71 2.36 -30.65
C GLY A 305 -13.88 2.56 -29.13
N LEU A 306 -13.61 3.76 -28.60
CA LEU A 306 -13.83 4.13 -27.19
C LEU A 306 -15.25 4.64 -26.87
N GLU A 307 -16.15 4.66 -27.85
CA GLU A 307 -17.53 5.16 -27.69
C GLU A 307 -18.39 4.38 -26.68
N PHE A 308 -17.92 3.22 -26.22
CA PHE A 308 -18.72 2.30 -25.40
C PHE A 308 -18.87 2.71 -23.93
N LEU A 309 -18.06 3.64 -23.41
CA LEU A 309 -18.05 3.98 -21.97
C LEU A 309 -18.96 5.15 -21.56
N LEU A 310 -19.60 5.84 -22.50
CA LEU A 310 -20.40 7.06 -22.20
C LEU A 310 -21.90 6.93 -22.46
N ARG A 311 -22.40 5.73 -22.82
CA ARG A 311 -23.82 5.50 -23.12
C ARG A 311 -24.50 4.55 -22.15
N ARG A 312 -24.55 4.89 -20.86
CA ARG A 312 -25.66 4.47 -19.97
C ARG A 312 -25.89 5.56 -18.92
N GLY A 313 -26.73 6.52 -19.28
CA GLY A 313 -27.57 7.23 -18.31
C GLY A 313 -28.88 6.47 -18.12
#